data_AF-A0A838MUV1-F1
#
_entry.id   AF-A0A838MUV1-F1
#
_cell.length_a   1.000
_cell.length_b   1.000
_cell.length_c   1.000
_cell.angle_alpha   90.00
_cell.angle_beta   90.00
_cell.angle_gamma   90.00
#
_symmetry.space_group_name_H-M   'P 1'
#
loop_
_entity.id
_entity.type
_entity.pdbx_description
1 polymer ?
#
loop_
_entity_poly.entity_id
_entity_poly.type
_entity_poly.pdbx_seq_one_letter_code
_entity_poly.pdbx_strand_id
1 'polypeptide(L)'
;MARGWESKAVEDQQQEAERRAHEETSAPPDDSPEARARREHRASLELSRSRTLDGLERATNPAHREMLQRTLRALEKEMEELN
;
A
#
# COMPACT_ATOMS: atom_id res chain seq x y z
N MET A 1 24.14 11.00 -6.95
CA MET A 1 23.69 10.70 -5.58
C MET A 1 22.26 11.16 -5.33
N ALA A 2 21.31 10.81 -6.20
CA ALA A 2 19.89 10.82 -5.86
C ALA A 2 19.53 9.35 -5.68
N ARG A 3 19.21 8.98 -4.45
CA ARG A 3 19.08 7.60 -4.00
C ARG A 3 17.94 6.96 -4.78
N GLY A 4 18.32 6.12 -5.76
CA GLY A 4 17.42 5.15 -6.36
C GLY A 4 17.05 4.15 -5.29
N TRP A 5 15.82 4.21 -4.83
CA TRP A 5 15.16 3.16 -4.08
C TRP A 5 13.76 3.02 -4.68
N GLU A 6 13.58 1.89 -5.37
CA GLU A 6 12.30 1.17 -5.49
C GLU A 6 11.28 1.51 -6.58
N SER A 7 11.67 2.17 -7.68
CA SER A 7 10.85 2.18 -8.93
C SER A 7 10.81 0.84 -9.68
N LYS A 8 10.86 -0.32 -8.99
CA LYS A 8 10.91 -1.64 -9.65
C LYS A 8 10.03 -2.73 -9.02
N ALA A 9 8.99 -2.39 -8.27
CA ALA A 9 8.11 -3.41 -7.68
C ALA A 9 6.61 -3.14 -7.89
N VAL A 10 6.24 -2.45 -8.97
CA VAL A 10 4.85 -1.96 -9.16
C VAL A 10 4.02 -2.81 -10.15
N GLU A 11 4.55 -3.86 -10.79
CA GLU A 11 3.75 -4.58 -11.81
C GLU A 11 3.52 -6.09 -11.62
N ASP A 12 4.21 -6.78 -10.70
CA ASP A 12 4.13 -8.26 -10.66
C ASP A 12 3.26 -8.86 -9.54
N GLN A 13 2.86 -8.10 -8.51
CA GLN A 13 2.24 -8.72 -7.33
C GLN A 13 0.73 -8.96 -7.39
N GLN A 14 -0.02 -8.30 -8.28
CA GLN A 14 -1.47 -8.51 -8.32
C GLN A 14 -1.85 -9.85 -8.96
N GLN A 15 -1.08 -10.35 -9.94
CA GLN A 15 -1.40 -11.60 -10.65
C GLN A 15 -0.91 -12.88 -9.96
N GLU A 16 -0.02 -12.81 -8.97
CA GLU A 16 0.47 -14.01 -8.27
C GLU A 16 -0.36 -14.34 -7.01
N ALA A 17 -1.04 -13.35 -6.43
CA ALA A 17 -1.89 -13.51 -5.24
C ALA A 17 -3.15 -14.36 -5.50
N GLU A 18 -3.75 -14.28 -6.70
CA GLU A 18 -4.89 -15.11 -7.08
C GLU A 18 -4.48 -16.55 -7.43
N ARG A 19 -3.25 -16.77 -7.90
CA ARG A 19 -2.78 -18.07 -8.39
C ARG A 19 -2.26 -18.98 -7.27
N ARG A 20 -1.60 -18.42 -6.25
CA ARG A 20 -1.15 -19.21 -5.08
C ARG A 20 -2.27 -19.58 -4.11
N ALA A 21 -3.42 -18.89 -4.16
CA ALA A 21 -4.59 -19.22 -3.36
C ALA A 21 -5.24 -20.56 -3.75
N HIS A 22 -4.89 -21.13 -4.91
CA HIS A 22 -5.56 -22.33 -5.41
C HIS A 22 -4.81 -23.65 -5.17
N GLU A 23 -3.51 -23.64 -4.87
CA GLU A 23 -2.70 -24.87 -4.89
C GLU A 23 -2.17 -25.35 -3.53
N GLU A 24 -2.10 -24.50 -2.50
CA GLU A 24 -1.53 -24.92 -1.22
C GLU A 24 -2.48 -24.69 -0.03
N THR A 25 -2.94 -25.80 0.53
CA THR A 25 -3.34 -25.98 1.93
C THR A 25 -4.74 -25.51 2.36
N SER A 26 -5.72 -26.40 2.18
CA SER A 26 -6.56 -27.01 3.23
C SER A 26 -6.96 -26.24 4.50
N ALA A 27 -7.10 -24.91 4.47
CA ALA A 27 -7.84 -24.12 5.44
C ALA A 27 -8.83 -23.26 4.66
N PRO A 28 -10.12 -23.17 5.06
CA PRO A 28 -10.99 -22.18 4.47
C PRO A 28 -10.32 -20.82 4.65
N PRO A 29 -10.20 -19.99 3.59
CA PRO A 29 -9.80 -18.61 3.80
C PRO A 29 -10.74 -18.08 4.88
N ASP A 30 -10.18 -17.43 5.89
CA ASP A 30 -10.98 -16.78 6.92
C ASP A 30 -11.79 -15.69 6.20
N ASP A 31 -12.97 -16.11 5.72
CA ASP A 31 -13.94 -15.35 4.95
C ASP A 31 -14.89 -14.62 5.92
N SER A 32 -14.42 -14.44 7.16
CA SER A 32 -15.07 -13.59 8.13
C SER A 32 -15.18 -12.18 7.53
N PRO A 33 -16.35 -11.53 7.65
CA PRO A 33 -16.54 -10.14 7.20
C PRO A 33 -15.47 -9.19 7.73
N GLU A 34 -14.93 -9.48 8.91
CA GLU A 34 -13.85 -8.74 9.57
C GLU A 34 -12.51 -8.87 8.83
N ALA A 35 -12.14 -10.09 8.41
CA ALA A 35 -10.92 -10.30 7.62
C ALA A 35 -11.02 -9.62 6.25
N ARG A 36 -12.20 -9.64 5.61
CA ARG A 36 -12.43 -8.91 4.36
C ARG A 36 -12.34 -7.39 4.55
N ALA A 37 -12.98 -6.85 5.59
CA ALA A 37 -12.92 -5.43 5.91
C ALA A 37 -11.48 -4.96 6.16
N ARG A 38 -10.67 -5.74 6.89
CA ARG A 38 -9.25 -5.45 7.08
C ARG A 38 -8.47 -5.40 5.77
N ARG A 39 -8.71 -6.35 4.85
CA ARG A 39 -8.07 -6.36 3.52
C ARG A 39 -8.47 -5.15 2.67
N GLU A 40 -9.75 -4.80 2.64
CA GLU A 40 -10.27 -3.64 1.91
C GLU A 40 -9.74 -2.32 2.46
N HIS A 41 -9.66 -2.19 3.79
CA HIS A 41 -9.07 -1.04 4.46
C HIS A 41 -7.59 -0.91 4.09
N ARG A 42 -6.83 -2.01 4.16
CA ARG A 42 -5.41 -2.02 3.79
C ARG A 42 -5.20 -1.60 2.34
N ALA A 43 -5.96 -2.17 1.40
CA ALA A 43 -5.88 -1.81 -0.02
C ALA A 43 -6.17 -0.32 -0.26
N SER A 44 -7.12 0.25 0.49
CA SER A 44 -7.46 1.67 0.43
C SER A 44 -6.31 2.57 0.92
N LEU A 45 -5.61 2.16 1.98
CA LEU A 45 -4.44 2.86 2.50
C LEU A 45 -3.26 2.78 1.53
N GLU A 46 -3.02 1.61 0.95
CA GLU A 46 -1.96 1.39 -0.05
C GLU A 46 -2.17 2.28 -1.29
N LEU A 47 -3.40 2.36 -1.80
CA LEU A 47 -3.74 3.23 -2.92
C LEU A 47 -3.52 4.71 -2.57
N SER A 48 -3.89 5.13 -1.37
CA SER A 48 -3.67 6.49 -0.89
C SER A 48 -2.19 6.82 -0.72
N ARG A 49 -1.40 5.85 -0.25
CA ARG A 49 0.06 5.96 -0.14
C ARG A 49 0.71 6.14 -1.50
N SER A 50 0.34 5.32 -2.48
CA SER A 50 0.84 5.43 -3.86
C SER A 50 0.60 6.82 -4.43
N ARG A 51 -0.64 7.33 -4.32
CA ARG A 51 -1.00 8.68 -4.81
C ARG A 51 -0.20 9.78 -4.11
N THR A 52 0.05 9.63 -2.82
CA THR A 52 0.82 10.60 -2.03
C THR A 52 2.29 10.62 -2.47
N LEU A 53 2.86 9.45 -2.76
CA LEU A 53 4.22 9.33 -3.30
C LEU A 53 4.33 9.94 -4.70
N ASP A 54 3.39 9.65 -5.60
CA ASP A 54 3.33 10.29 -6.92
C ASP A 54 3.23 11.82 -6.82
N GLY A 55 2.47 12.31 -5.84
CA GLY A 55 2.38 13.73 -5.51
C GLY A 55 3.73 14.30 -5.07
N LEU A 56 4.49 13.58 -4.23
CA LEU A 56 5.81 14.00 -3.75
C LEU A 56 6.85 14.07 -4.86
N GLU A 57 6.77 13.17 -5.84
CA GLU A 57 7.66 13.19 -7.01
C GLU A 57 7.43 14.44 -7.86
N ARG A 58 6.17 14.86 -8.02
CA ARG A 58 5.78 16.00 -8.86
C ARG A 58 5.77 17.33 -8.11
N ALA A 59 5.76 17.32 -6.77
CA ALA A 59 5.68 18.51 -5.96
C ALA A 59 6.96 19.36 -6.05
N THR A 60 6.81 20.56 -6.62
CA THR A 60 7.88 21.57 -6.71
C THR A 60 7.84 22.57 -5.56
N ASN A 61 6.67 22.76 -4.93
CA ASN A 61 6.49 23.67 -3.81
C ASN A 61 6.90 23.01 -2.47
N PRO A 62 7.84 23.58 -1.69
CA PRO A 62 8.28 23.02 -0.41
C PRO A 62 7.15 22.80 0.60
N ALA A 63 6.21 23.74 0.73
CA ALA A 63 5.09 23.62 1.66
C ALA A 63 4.14 22.47 1.28
N HIS A 64 3.90 22.30 -0.02
CA HIS A 64 3.10 21.19 -0.53
C HIS A 64 3.81 19.85 -0.31
N ARG A 65 5.13 19.80 -0.53
CA ARG A 65 5.95 18.61 -0.27
C ARG A 65 5.92 18.22 1.21
N GLU A 66 6.04 19.19 2.12
CA GLU A 66 5.92 18.93 3.56
C GLU A 66 4.55 18.38 3.95
N MET A 67 3.47 18.94 3.39
CA MET A 67 2.11 18.43 3.60
C MET A 67 2.01 16.96 3.18
N LEU A 68 2.44 16.64 1.96
CA LEU A 68 2.41 15.27 1.44
C LEU A 68 3.27 14.31 2.27
N GLN A 69 4.42 14.74 2.78
CA GLN A 69 5.25 13.93 3.69
C GLN A 69 4.55 13.66 5.02
N ARG A 70 3.80 14.62 5.56
CA ARG A 70 3.00 14.41 6.79
C ARG A 70 1.86 13.42 6.52
N THR A 71 1.17 13.56 5.38
CA THR A 71 0.14 12.62 4.95
C THR A 71 0.69 11.21 4.79
N LEU A 72 1.85 11.05 4.14
CA LEU A 72 2.50 9.76 3.97
C LEU A 72 2.77 9.06 5.31
N ARG A 73 3.35 9.79 6.28
CA ARG A 73 3.60 9.25 7.63
C ARG A 73 2.33 8.84 8.36
N ALA A 74 1.24 9.60 8.18
CA ALA A 74 -0.04 9.25 8.79
C ALA A 74 -0.61 7.94 8.20
N LEU A 75 -0.54 7.79 6.87
CA LEU A 75 -0.97 6.58 6.18
C LEU A 75 -0.13 5.36 6.58
N GLU A 76 1.19 5.53 6.71
CA GLU A 76 2.10 4.45 7.14
C GLU A 76 1.80 4.01 8.59
N LYS A 77 1.54 4.96 9.48
CA LYS A 77 1.11 4.66 10.86
C LYS A 77 -0.22 3.90 10.92
N GLU A 78 -1.19 4.31 10.10
CA GLU A 78 -2.49 3.62 10.05
C GLU A 78 -2.36 2.19 9.52
N MET A 79 -1.47 1.95 8.55
CA MET A 79 -1.17 0.59 8.07
C MET A 79 -0.44 -0.27 9.10
N GLU A 80 0.44 0.32 9.92
CA GLU A 80 1.09 -0.37 11.04
C GLU A 80 0.08 -0.76 12.13
N GLU A 81 -0.91 0.10 12.41
CA GLU A 81 -1.97 -0.17 13.39
C GLU A 81 -2.99 -1.22 12.90
N LEU A 82 -3.11 -1.41 11.59
CA LEU A 82 -4.01 -2.39 10.96
C LEU A 82 -3.42 -3.82 10.90
N ASN A 83 -2.12 -3.97 11.17
CA ASN A 83 -1.41 -5.26 11.25
C ASN A 83 -1.67 -5.96 12.59
#